data_AF-A0A1I0IZS6-F1
#
_entry.id   AF-A0A1I0IZS6-F1
#
_cell.length_a   1.000
_cell.length_b   1.000
_cell.length_c   1.000
_cell.angle_alpha   90.00
_cell.angle_beta   90.00
_cell.angle_gamma   90.00
#
_symmetry.space_group_name_H-M   'P 1'
#
loop_
_entity.id
_entity.type
_entity.pdbx_description
1 polymer ?
#
loop_
_entity_poly.entity_id
_entity_poly.type
_entity_poly.pdbx_seq_one_letter_code
_entity_poly.pdbx_strand_id
1 'polypeptide(L)'
;MGRDHEIVEKLADHGIETSETMFRSRIEGLNSATTLSEQWEAEYEVDVTGYDQDFIWMAAEVLWERWAPDAPNKERIYDFVQEGRDFREKGNRAEACDRWLTAWEYIVDVTPDEITSIDEADRELPSFLSLEAFIRSLDSDLATVAEDDPAYHEYRLEFCREVCEQFPDASDEFLLDFRHFIADTLTELDRTADSRAEFESLIEEYPEDPWGYKKLADSYWLEDPDELAREEMERTAELYRAALDADGPLEGASIVAERCEEVESRLSDTETSSPE
;
A
#
# COMPACT_ATOMS: atom_id res chain seq x y z
N MET A 1 -23.55 -29.30 22.00
CA MET A 1 -22.96 -29.67 20.70
C MET A 1 -22.62 -28.36 20.02
N GLY A 2 -21.39 -28.21 19.51
CA GLY A 2 -20.92 -26.96 18.91
C GLY A 2 -21.49 -26.78 17.50
N ARG A 3 -21.64 -25.53 17.05
CA ARG A 3 -22.15 -25.17 15.71
C ARG A 3 -21.34 -25.81 14.57
N ASP A 4 -20.08 -26.16 14.79
CA ASP A 4 -19.23 -26.81 13.79
C ASP A 4 -19.66 -28.26 13.53
N HIS A 5 -20.13 -28.97 14.55
CA HIS A 5 -20.63 -30.35 14.39
C HIS A 5 -21.85 -30.40 13.47
N GLU A 6 -22.73 -29.40 13.55
CA GLU A 6 -23.92 -29.31 12.70
C GLU A 6 -23.55 -29.07 11.23
N ILE A 7 -22.51 -28.27 10.97
CA ILE A 7 -21.99 -28.03 9.61
C ILE A 7 -21.37 -29.32 9.06
N VAL A 8 -20.52 -29.99 9.84
CA VAL A 8 -19.84 -31.23 9.42
C VAL A 8 -20.82 -32.38 9.19
N GLU A 9 -21.83 -32.52 10.05
CA GLU A 9 -22.87 -33.54 9.88
C GLU A 9 -23.66 -33.31 8.59
N LYS A 10 -24.03 -32.07 8.30
CA LYS A 10 -24.73 -31.74 7.05
C LYS A 10 -23.83 -31.89 5.82
N LEU A 11 -22.54 -31.59 5.90
CA LEU A 11 -21.58 -31.90 4.83
C LEU A 11 -21.50 -33.42 4.58
N ALA A 12 -21.50 -34.23 5.64
CA ALA A 12 -21.50 -35.68 5.53
C ALA A 12 -22.79 -36.24 4.89
N ASP A 13 -23.95 -35.59 5.09
CA ASP A 13 -25.19 -35.93 4.37
C ASP A 13 -25.07 -35.74 2.85
N HIS A 14 -24.18 -34.84 2.41
CA HIS A 14 -23.81 -34.64 1.00
C HIS A 14 -22.62 -35.51 0.56
N GLY A 15 -22.15 -36.44 1.41
CA GLY A 15 -21.02 -37.32 1.13
C GLY A 15 -19.65 -36.72 1.41
N ILE A 16 -19.58 -35.46 1.87
CA ILE A 16 -18.31 -34.76 2.14
C ILE A 16 -17.86 -35.06 3.57
N GLU A 17 -16.89 -35.96 3.71
CA GLU A 17 -16.27 -36.24 5.00
C GLU A 17 -15.12 -35.26 5.30
N THR A 18 -15.27 -34.43 6.33
CA THR A 18 -14.23 -33.48 6.75
C THR A 18 -14.04 -33.45 8.28
N SER A 19 -12.90 -32.94 8.71
CA SER A 19 -12.53 -32.68 10.11
C SER A 19 -11.52 -31.54 10.13
N GLU A 20 -11.32 -30.88 11.28
CA GLU A 20 -10.34 -29.78 11.40
C GLU A 20 -8.95 -30.16 10.87
N THR A 21 -8.44 -31.35 11.19
CA THR A 21 -7.14 -31.82 10.69
C THR A 21 -7.13 -32.06 9.18
N MET A 22 -8.20 -32.66 8.64
CA MET A 22 -8.30 -32.90 7.19
C MET A 22 -8.46 -31.59 6.42
N PHE A 23 -9.25 -30.66 6.97
CA PHE A 23 -9.45 -29.33 6.41
C PHE A 23 -8.12 -28.57 6.35
N ARG A 24 -7.41 -28.46 7.48
CA ARG A 24 -6.10 -27.78 7.54
C ARG A 24 -5.10 -28.36 6.55
N SER A 25 -5.02 -29.68 6.42
CA SER A 25 -4.13 -30.31 5.44
C SER A 25 -4.55 -30.04 4.00
N ARG A 26 -5.85 -29.92 3.72
CA ARG A 26 -6.38 -29.73 2.37
C ARG A 26 -6.23 -28.29 1.88
N ILE A 27 -6.28 -27.31 2.77
CA ILE A 27 -6.06 -25.91 2.42
C ILE A 27 -4.58 -25.57 2.22
N GLU A 28 -3.65 -26.49 2.49
CA GLU A 28 -2.23 -26.30 2.17
C GLU A 28 -2.06 -26.09 0.66
N GLY A 29 -1.84 -24.83 0.25
CA GLY A 29 -1.74 -24.44 -1.16
C GLY A 29 -3.07 -24.00 -1.80
N LEU A 30 -4.13 -23.82 -1.02
CA LEU A 30 -5.36 -23.16 -1.44
C LEU A 30 -5.50 -21.80 -0.76
N ASN A 31 -6.07 -20.84 -1.49
CA ASN A 31 -6.33 -19.50 -1.00
C ASN A 31 -7.80 -19.08 -1.23
N SER A 32 -8.69 -20.02 -1.51
CA SER A 32 -10.10 -19.72 -1.76
C SER A 32 -11.03 -20.82 -1.26
N ALA A 33 -12.02 -20.42 -0.48
CA ALA A 33 -13.13 -21.27 -0.07
C ALA A 33 -13.94 -21.75 -1.28
N THR A 34 -14.06 -20.93 -2.32
CA THR A 34 -14.67 -21.29 -3.61
C THR A 34 -13.94 -22.45 -4.28
N THR A 35 -12.61 -22.37 -4.40
CA THR A 35 -11.83 -23.49 -4.95
C THR A 35 -11.93 -24.75 -4.09
N LEU A 36 -11.97 -24.61 -2.76
CA LEU A 36 -12.15 -25.75 -1.86
C LEU A 36 -13.53 -26.40 -2.03
N SER A 37 -14.60 -25.62 -2.16
CA SER A 37 -15.95 -26.17 -2.38
C SER A 37 -16.06 -26.85 -3.74
N GLU A 38 -15.49 -26.28 -4.80
CA GLU A 38 -15.44 -26.90 -6.13
C GLU A 38 -14.67 -28.24 -6.11
N GLN A 39 -13.58 -28.33 -5.34
CA GLN A 39 -12.85 -29.59 -5.13
C GLN A 39 -13.71 -30.62 -4.41
N TRP A 40 -14.45 -30.23 -3.36
CA TRP A 40 -15.38 -31.13 -2.68
C TRP A 40 -16.49 -31.62 -3.62
N GLU A 41 -17.10 -30.73 -4.39
CA GLU A 41 -18.14 -31.10 -5.36
C GLU A 41 -17.62 -32.11 -6.40
N ALA A 42 -16.41 -31.89 -6.92
CA ALA A 42 -15.79 -32.74 -7.92
C ALA A 42 -15.39 -34.12 -7.37
N GLU A 43 -14.80 -34.18 -6.17
CA GLU A 43 -14.31 -35.43 -5.58
C GLU A 43 -15.43 -36.34 -5.06
N TYR A 44 -16.49 -35.76 -4.51
CA TYR A 44 -17.59 -36.50 -3.91
C TYR A 44 -18.77 -36.71 -4.87
N GLU A 45 -18.59 -36.37 -6.16
CA GLU A 45 -19.61 -36.49 -7.22
C GLU A 45 -20.97 -35.91 -6.81
N VAL A 46 -20.96 -34.77 -6.12
CA VAL A 46 -22.16 -34.20 -5.52
C VAL A 46 -23.03 -33.60 -6.62
N ASP A 47 -24.09 -34.30 -7.03
CA ASP A 47 -25.08 -33.83 -8.03
C ASP A 47 -26.12 -32.91 -7.36
N VAL A 48 -25.63 -31.83 -6.73
CA VAL A 48 -26.45 -30.81 -6.07
C VAL A 48 -26.51 -29.54 -6.90
N THR A 49 -27.69 -28.94 -6.96
CA THR A 49 -27.92 -27.64 -7.64
C THR A 49 -28.69 -26.71 -6.72
N GLY A 50 -28.43 -25.41 -6.80
CA GLY A 50 -29.12 -24.41 -5.99
C GLY A 50 -28.70 -24.44 -4.52
N TYR A 51 -29.67 -24.50 -3.60
CA TYR A 51 -29.46 -24.30 -2.16
C TYR A 51 -28.39 -25.19 -1.51
N ASP A 52 -28.26 -26.43 -1.99
CA ASP A 52 -27.28 -27.37 -1.43
C ASP A 52 -25.85 -27.06 -1.91
N GLN A 53 -25.70 -26.48 -3.11
CA GLN A 53 -24.42 -25.98 -3.62
C GLN A 53 -23.97 -24.75 -2.82
N ASP A 54 -24.89 -23.79 -2.61
CA ASP A 54 -24.64 -22.60 -1.80
C ASP A 54 -24.22 -22.98 -0.36
N PHE A 55 -24.80 -24.06 0.18
CA PHE A 55 -24.45 -24.56 1.51
C PHE A 55 -23.01 -25.08 1.58
N ILE A 56 -22.52 -25.83 0.57
CA ILE A 56 -21.17 -26.38 0.57
C ILE A 56 -20.13 -25.26 0.55
N TRP A 57 -20.35 -24.26 -0.30
CA TRP A 57 -19.51 -23.05 -0.35
C TRP A 57 -19.50 -22.29 0.98
N MET A 58 -20.68 -21.98 1.55
CA MET A 58 -20.78 -21.33 2.86
C MET A 58 -20.13 -22.15 3.98
N ALA A 59 -20.23 -23.48 3.92
CA ALA A 59 -19.61 -24.36 4.89
C ALA A 59 -18.09 -24.31 4.77
N ALA A 60 -17.53 -24.29 3.56
CA ALA A 60 -16.10 -24.13 3.34
C ALA A 60 -15.60 -22.81 3.95
N GLU A 61 -16.28 -21.69 3.69
CA GLU A 61 -15.95 -20.37 4.23
C GLU A 61 -16.00 -20.35 5.77
N VAL A 62 -17.14 -20.74 6.37
CA VAL A 62 -17.33 -20.71 7.82
C VAL A 62 -16.36 -21.65 8.54
N LEU A 63 -16.05 -22.81 7.97
CA LEU A 63 -15.06 -23.72 8.53
C LEU A 63 -13.66 -23.16 8.41
N TRP A 64 -13.32 -22.47 7.31
CA TRP A 64 -12.02 -21.81 7.16
C TRP A 64 -11.79 -20.80 8.28
N GLU A 65 -12.76 -19.92 8.53
CA GLU A 65 -12.66 -18.91 9.59
C GLU A 65 -12.46 -19.49 10.98
N ARG A 66 -13.06 -20.65 11.25
CA ARG A 66 -13.06 -21.25 12.60
C ARG A 66 -11.88 -22.19 12.81
N TRP A 67 -11.55 -22.98 11.80
CA TRP A 67 -10.56 -24.03 11.89
C TRP A 67 -9.19 -23.58 11.43
N ALA A 68 -9.09 -22.58 10.56
CA ALA A 68 -7.84 -22.02 10.07
C ALA A 68 -7.90 -20.48 9.96
N PRO A 69 -8.19 -19.76 11.07
CA PRO A 69 -8.23 -18.29 11.05
C PRO A 69 -6.89 -17.66 10.67
N ASP A 70 -5.80 -18.40 10.86
CA ASP A 70 -4.41 -18.07 10.54
C ASP A 70 -4.06 -18.29 9.05
N ALA A 71 -4.94 -18.89 8.25
CA ALA A 71 -4.70 -19.16 6.84
C ALA A 71 -5.44 -18.13 5.95
N PRO A 72 -4.71 -17.30 5.19
CA PRO A 72 -5.30 -16.32 4.29
C PRO A 72 -6.21 -16.95 3.23
N ASN A 73 -7.30 -16.26 2.89
CA ASN A 73 -8.16 -16.62 1.76
C ASN A 73 -8.80 -15.40 1.12
N LYS A 74 -9.15 -15.52 -0.17
CA LYS A 74 -9.69 -14.46 -1.00
C LYS A 74 -11.04 -13.94 -0.51
N GLU A 75 -11.87 -14.80 0.07
CA GLU A 75 -13.21 -14.42 0.55
C GLU A 75 -13.12 -13.42 1.72
N ARG A 76 -12.16 -13.60 2.63
CA ARG A 76 -11.94 -12.68 3.77
C ARG A 76 -11.53 -11.26 3.37
N ILE A 77 -10.95 -11.07 2.18
CA ILE A 77 -10.62 -9.74 1.66
C ILE A 77 -11.89 -8.91 1.54
N TYR A 78 -13.01 -9.51 1.11
CA TYR A 78 -14.29 -8.80 1.01
C TYR A 78 -14.74 -8.26 2.35
N ASP A 79 -14.71 -9.11 3.38
CA ASP A 79 -15.12 -8.74 4.73
C ASP A 79 -14.31 -7.56 5.26
N PHE A 80 -12.97 -7.65 5.20
CA PHE A 80 -12.11 -6.59 5.70
C PHE A 80 -12.30 -5.27 4.93
N VAL A 81 -12.45 -5.33 3.60
CA VAL A 81 -12.74 -4.16 2.78
C VAL A 81 -14.09 -3.54 3.16
N GLN A 82 -15.16 -4.34 3.35
CA GLN A 82 -16.47 -3.83 3.74
C GLN A 82 -16.47 -3.29 5.17
N GLU A 83 -15.84 -3.99 6.12
CA GLU A 83 -15.70 -3.53 7.50
C GLU A 83 -14.99 -2.18 7.57
N GLY A 84 -13.91 -1.99 6.79
CA GLY A 84 -13.23 -0.70 6.72
C GLY A 84 -14.10 0.40 6.11
N ARG A 85 -14.89 0.10 5.06
CA ARG A 85 -15.89 1.05 4.52
C ARG A 85 -16.92 1.45 5.58
N ASP A 86 -17.43 0.47 6.30
CA ASP A 86 -18.38 0.66 7.40
C ASP A 86 -17.83 1.56 8.51
N PHE A 87 -16.56 1.38 8.88
CA PHE A 87 -15.88 2.23 9.87
C PHE A 87 -15.70 3.65 9.34
N ARG A 88 -15.23 3.79 8.09
CA ARG A 88 -15.05 5.09 7.46
C ARG A 88 -16.35 5.88 7.35
N GLU A 89 -17.46 5.24 6.97
CA GLU A 89 -18.78 5.87 6.92
C GLU A 89 -19.26 6.37 8.28
N LYS A 90 -18.87 5.69 9.37
CA LYS A 90 -19.16 6.09 10.75
C LYS A 90 -18.20 7.17 11.28
N GLY A 91 -17.20 7.57 10.50
CA GLY A 91 -16.17 8.55 10.89
C GLY A 91 -14.99 7.95 11.67
N ASN A 92 -14.93 6.62 11.78
CA ASN A 92 -13.88 5.89 12.51
C ASN A 92 -12.74 5.55 11.53
N ARG A 93 -11.97 6.56 11.11
CA ARG A 93 -11.00 6.41 10.02
C ARG A 93 -9.80 5.53 10.40
N ALA A 94 -9.32 5.62 11.64
CA ALA A 94 -8.23 4.76 12.14
C ALA A 94 -8.61 3.28 12.08
N GLU A 95 -9.80 2.92 12.58
CA GLU A 95 -10.31 1.55 12.51
C GLU A 95 -10.58 1.10 11.07
N ALA A 96 -10.89 2.03 10.16
CA ALA A 96 -10.99 1.71 8.74
C ALA A 96 -9.63 1.32 8.15
N CYS A 97 -8.59 2.12 8.44
CA CYS A 97 -7.22 1.82 8.03
C CYS A 97 -6.74 0.47 8.58
N ASP A 98 -6.98 0.16 9.85
CA ASP A 98 -6.59 -1.12 10.45
C ASP A 98 -7.19 -2.32 9.69
N ARG A 99 -8.48 -2.22 9.32
CA ARG A 99 -9.16 -3.26 8.54
C ARG A 99 -8.63 -3.37 7.13
N TRP A 100 -8.34 -2.25 6.50
CA TRP A 100 -7.78 -2.25 5.16
C TRP A 100 -6.31 -2.70 5.11
N LEU A 101 -5.50 -2.42 6.14
CA LEU A 101 -4.17 -3.02 6.29
C LEU A 101 -4.27 -4.55 6.44
N THR A 102 -5.23 -5.04 7.23
CA THR A 102 -5.49 -6.49 7.30
C THR A 102 -5.93 -7.07 5.94
N ALA A 103 -6.75 -6.32 5.19
CA ALA A 103 -7.13 -6.73 3.83
C ALA A 103 -5.92 -6.77 2.90
N TRP A 104 -4.99 -5.83 3.04
CA TRP A 104 -3.75 -5.76 2.27
C TRP A 104 -2.83 -6.94 2.56
N GLU A 105 -2.62 -7.31 3.82
CA GLU A 105 -1.88 -8.53 4.20
C GLU A 105 -2.45 -9.78 3.49
N TYR A 106 -3.79 -9.92 3.49
CA TYR A 106 -4.45 -11.01 2.79
C TYR A 106 -4.30 -10.91 1.26
N ILE A 107 -4.33 -9.71 0.69
CA ILE A 107 -4.10 -9.50 -0.75
C ILE A 107 -2.69 -9.97 -1.13
N VAL A 108 -1.67 -9.59 -0.36
CA VAL A 108 -0.28 -10.00 -0.59
C VAL A 108 -0.16 -11.51 -0.48
N ASP A 109 -0.65 -12.11 0.61
CA ASP A 109 -0.53 -13.55 0.86
C ASP A 109 -1.22 -14.44 -0.20
N VAL A 110 -2.32 -13.98 -0.80
CA VAL A 110 -3.02 -14.75 -1.84
C VAL A 110 -2.56 -14.43 -3.26
N THR A 111 -1.76 -13.39 -3.44
CA THR A 111 -1.19 -13.01 -4.74
C THR A 111 0.12 -13.79 -4.96
N PRO A 112 0.23 -14.60 -6.02
CA PRO A 112 1.48 -15.30 -6.30
C PRO A 112 2.67 -14.35 -6.52
N ASP A 113 3.86 -14.74 -6.04
CA ASP A 113 5.10 -13.96 -6.16
C ASP A 113 5.45 -13.58 -7.61
N GLU A 114 4.99 -14.36 -8.60
CA GLU A 114 5.23 -14.06 -10.02
C GLU A 114 4.34 -12.94 -10.58
N ILE A 115 3.31 -12.51 -9.84
CA ILE A 115 2.42 -11.42 -10.23
C ILE A 115 2.99 -10.10 -9.70
N THR A 116 3.67 -9.38 -10.58
CA THR A 116 4.42 -8.16 -10.27
C THR A 116 3.77 -6.89 -10.81
N SER A 117 2.60 -6.99 -11.45
CA SER A 117 1.82 -5.85 -11.93
C SER A 117 0.42 -5.82 -11.31
N ILE A 118 -0.09 -4.62 -11.05
CA ILE A 118 -1.45 -4.40 -10.50
C ILE A 118 -2.52 -4.98 -11.43
N ASP A 119 -2.34 -4.79 -12.74
CA ASP A 119 -3.26 -5.28 -13.77
C ASP A 119 -3.38 -6.80 -13.80
N GLU A 120 -2.31 -7.53 -13.52
CA GLU A 120 -2.34 -9.00 -13.42
C GLU A 120 -2.95 -9.45 -12.11
N ALA A 121 -2.63 -8.79 -11.00
CA ALA A 121 -3.24 -9.07 -9.70
C ALA A 121 -4.76 -8.86 -9.73
N ASP A 122 -5.25 -7.78 -10.35
CA ASP A 122 -6.69 -7.50 -10.50
C ASP A 122 -7.45 -8.60 -11.26
N ARG A 123 -6.76 -9.40 -12.11
CA ARG A 123 -7.40 -10.53 -12.82
C ARG A 123 -7.56 -11.77 -11.95
N GLU A 124 -6.69 -11.93 -10.95
CA GLU A 124 -6.67 -13.09 -10.05
C GLU A 124 -7.40 -12.82 -8.72
N LEU A 125 -7.45 -11.56 -8.31
CA LEU A 125 -8.13 -11.11 -7.10
C LEU A 125 -9.66 -11.05 -7.29
N PRO A 126 -10.42 -11.02 -6.19
CA PRO A 126 -11.88 -10.93 -6.27
C PRO A 126 -12.38 -9.74 -7.10
N SER A 127 -13.30 -9.98 -8.03
CA SER A 127 -13.78 -8.99 -9.00
C SER A 127 -14.51 -7.75 -8.43
N PHE A 128 -14.85 -7.75 -7.15
CA PHE A 128 -15.39 -6.55 -6.48
C PHE A 128 -14.30 -5.52 -6.16
N LEU A 129 -13.04 -5.95 -6.14
CA LEU A 129 -11.87 -5.15 -5.83
C LEU A 129 -11.33 -4.54 -7.12
N SER A 130 -11.04 -3.25 -7.06
CA SER A 130 -10.10 -2.61 -7.99
C SER A 130 -8.88 -2.28 -7.15
N LEU A 131 -7.79 -3.00 -7.38
CA LEU A 131 -6.62 -2.99 -6.51
C LEU A 131 -5.97 -1.62 -6.45
N GLU A 132 -5.76 -0.97 -7.60
CA GLU A 132 -5.19 0.39 -7.65
C GLU A 132 -6.03 1.38 -6.85
N ALA A 133 -7.35 1.36 -7.02
CA ALA A 133 -8.27 2.25 -6.32
C ALA A 133 -8.28 1.98 -4.81
N PHE A 134 -8.18 0.71 -4.41
CA PHE A 134 -8.05 0.31 -3.02
C PHE A 134 -6.74 0.83 -2.41
N ILE A 135 -5.60 0.56 -3.06
CA ILE A 135 -4.27 0.97 -2.61
C ILE A 135 -4.19 2.48 -2.42
N ARG A 136 -4.65 3.27 -3.42
CA ARG A 136 -4.66 4.74 -3.30
C ARG A 136 -5.61 5.25 -2.21
N SER A 137 -6.76 4.60 -2.02
CA SER A 137 -7.67 5.00 -0.94
C SER A 137 -7.10 4.68 0.44
N LEU A 138 -6.34 3.59 0.57
CA LEU A 138 -5.69 3.22 1.82
C LEU A 138 -4.57 4.21 2.16
N ASP A 139 -3.65 4.51 1.24
CA ASP A 139 -2.61 5.52 1.44
C ASP A 139 -3.21 6.88 1.86
N SER A 140 -4.23 7.35 1.14
CA SER A 140 -4.86 8.65 1.42
C SER A 140 -5.49 8.71 2.81
N ASP A 141 -6.15 7.63 3.25
CA ASP A 141 -6.75 7.58 4.58
C ASP A 141 -5.68 7.39 5.67
N LEU A 142 -4.60 6.63 5.41
CA LEU A 142 -3.44 6.52 6.31
C LEU A 142 -2.78 7.88 6.53
N ALA A 143 -2.50 8.62 5.45
CA ALA A 143 -1.96 9.98 5.53
C ALA A 143 -2.86 10.89 6.36
N THR A 144 -4.18 10.83 6.14
CA THR A 144 -5.16 11.63 6.90
C THR A 144 -5.16 11.27 8.39
N VAL A 145 -5.09 9.98 8.74
CA VAL A 145 -5.06 9.55 10.15
C VAL A 145 -3.75 9.95 10.81
N ALA A 146 -2.64 9.90 10.08
CA ALA A 146 -1.32 10.22 10.60
C ALA A 146 -1.18 11.69 11.06
N GLU A 147 -1.97 12.61 10.49
CA GLU A 147 -2.05 14.01 10.96
C GLU A 147 -2.46 14.12 12.45
N ASP A 148 -3.32 13.21 12.93
CA ASP A 148 -3.84 13.18 14.30
C ASP A 148 -3.14 12.12 15.18
N ASP A 149 -2.73 10.99 14.60
CA ASP A 149 -2.02 9.89 15.27
C ASP A 149 -0.71 9.53 14.53
N PRO A 150 0.43 10.10 14.97
CA PRO A 150 1.72 9.93 14.29
C PRO A 150 2.19 8.48 14.15
N ALA A 151 1.64 7.53 14.92
CA ALA A 151 1.97 6.12 14.75
C ALA A 151 1.62 5.61 13.33
N TYR A 152 0.61 6.22 12.69
CA TYR A 152 0.18 5.85 11.34
C TYR A 152 1.16 6.26 10.24
N HIS A 153 2.13 7.15 10.50
CA HIS A 153 3.21 7.38 9.54
C HIS A 153 4.06 6.12 9.34
N GLU A 154 4.31 5.32 10.38
CA GLU A 154 5.06 4.06 10.23
C GLU A 154 4.26 3.03 9.41
N TYR A 155 2.96 2.88 9.70
CA TYR A 155 2.10 1.97 8.92
C TYR A 155 2.01 2.40 7.45
N ARG A 156 1.90 3.71 7.18
CA ARG A 156 1.92 4.25 5.82
C ARG A 156 3.25 3.95 5.13
N LEU A 157 4.38 4.17 5.81
CA LEU A 157 5.71 3.94 5.26
C LEU A 157 5.92 2.46 4.89
N GLU A 158 5.54 1.55 5.79
CA GLU A 158 5.62 0.10 5.55
C GLU A 158 4.73 -0.31 4.37
N PHE A 159 3.47 0.12 4.39
CA PHE A 159 2.52 -0.15 3.32
C PHE A 159 3.00 0.34 1.95
N CYS A 160 3.45 1.60 1.83
CA CYS A 160 3.90 2.14 0.54
C CYS A 160 5.13 1.41 0.00
N ARG A 161 6.06 1.00 0.88
CA ARG A 161 7.22 0.19 0.48
C ARG A 161 6.80 -1.19 -0.02
N GLU A 162 5.92 -1.86 0.71
CA GLU A 162 5.41 -3.17 0.33
C GLU A 162 4.67 -3.12 -1.01
N VAL A 163 3.91 -2.05 -1.28
CA VAL A 163 3.29 -1.83 -2.61
C VAL A 163 4.34 -1.77 -3.72
N CYS A 164 5.42 -1.00 -3.54
CA CYS A 164 6.51 -0.92 -4.52
C CYS A 164 7.27 -2.24 -4.68
N GLU A 165 7.46 -3.00 -3.59
CA GLU A 165 8.14 -4.29 -3.61
C GLU A 165 7.29 -5.39 -4.25
N GLN A 166 5.99 -5.40 -3.99
CA GLN A 166 5.05 -6.39 -4.51
C GLN A 166 4.73 -6.14 -5.99
N PHE A 167 4.66 -4.88 -6.42
CA PHE A 167 4.28 -4.52 -7.79
C PHE A 167 5.33 -3.69 -8.53
N PRO A 168 6.57 -4.22 -8.73
CA PRO A 168 7.64 -3.47 -9.38
C PRO A 168 7.39 -3.23 -10.88
N ASP A 169 6.44 -3.94 -11.51
CA ASP A 169 6.02 -3.75 -12.90
C ASP A 169 4.69 -2.95 -13.01
N ALA A 170 4.29 -2.24 -11.94
CA ALA A 170 3.25 -1.22 -12.03
C ALA A 170 3.66 -0.06 -12.95
N SER A 171 2.72 0.82 -13.30
CA SER A 171 3.06 1.96 -14.17
C SER A 171 4.06 2.91 -13.50
N ASP A 172 4.96 3.50 -14.30
CA ASP A 172 5.94 4.47 -13.80
C ASP A 172 5.28 5.62 -13.03
N GLU A 173 4.13 6.12 -13.52
CA GLU A 173 3.34 7.15 -12.84
C GLU A 173 2.90 6.70 -11.43
N PHE A 174 2.40 5.47 -11.32
CA PHE A 174 1.97 4.92 -10.04
C PHE A 174 3.14 4.70 -9.08
N LEU A 175 4.25 4.12 -9.56
CA LEU A 175 5.43 3.89 -8.74
C LEU A 175 6.06 5.21 -8.28
N LEU A 176 6.16 6.19 -9.18
CA LEU A 176 6.68 7.52 -8.86
C LEU A 176 5.86 8.18 -7.73
N ASP A 177 4.53 8.16 -7.79
CA ASP A 177 3.66 8.66 -6.72
C ASP A 177 3.96 7.99 -5.38
N PHE A 178 4.06 6.65 -5.35
CA PHE A 178 4.31 5.91 -4.12
C PHE A 178 5.70 6.15 -3.54
N ARG A 179 6.72 6.29 -4.39
CA ARG A 179 8.07 6.65 -3.96
C ARG A 179 8.11 8.08 -3.39
N HIS A 180 7.32 9.01 -3.94
CA HIS A 180 7.11 10.34 -3.32
C HIS A 180 6.42 10.23 -1.95
N PHE A 181 5.40 9.39 -1.81
CA PHE A 181 4.73 9.15 -0.53
C PHE A 181 5.68 8.58 0.53
N ILE A 182 6.58 7.66 0.14
CA ILE A 182 7.64 7.14 1.01
C ILE A 182 8.55 8.28 1.47
N ALA A 183 9.07 9.09 0.54
CA ALA A 183 9.97 10.18 0.85
C ALA A 183 9.33 11.25 1.75
N ASP A 184 8.07 11.60 1.50
CA ASP A 184 7.29 12.52 2.32
C ASP A 184 7.06 11.97 3.73
N THR A 185 6.65 10.70 3.84
CA THR A 185 6.42 10.05 5.14
C THR A 185 7.70 9.94 5.95
N LEU A 186 8.85 9.72 5.31
CA LEU A 186 10.15 9.74 5.98
C LEU A 186 10.47 11.14 6.56
N THR A 187 10.10 12.21 5.86
CA THR A 187 10.22 13.58 6.40
C THR A 187 9.30 13.78 7.61
N GLU A 188 8.04 13.32 7.53
CA GLU A 188 7.06 13.40 8.62
C GLU A 188 7.50 12.64 9.88
N LEU A 189 8.34 11.61 9.72
CA LEU A 189 8.94 10.83 10.81
C LEU A 189 10.27 11.40 11.34
N ASP A 190 10.66 12.62 10.94
CA ASP A 190 11.96 13.23 11.22
C ASP A 190 13.16 12.38 10.73
N ARG A 191 12.96 11.56 9.70
CA ARG A 191 13.99 10.73 9.04
C ARG A 191 14.53 11.43 7.78
N THR A 192 14.90 12.70 7.92
CA THR A 192 15.30 13.58 6.81
C THR A 192 16.43 12.99 5.95
N ALA A 193 17.42 12.32 6.56
CA ALA A 193 18.51 11.70 5.80
C ALA A 193 18.02 10.59 4.86
N ASP A 194 17.09 9.75 5.33
CA ASP A 194 16.51 8.67 4.53
C ASP A 194 15.61 9.26 3.44
N SER A 195 14.81 10.28 3.76
CA SER A 195 13.98 11.01 2.77
C SER A 195 14.83 11.64 1.66
N ARG A 196 15.96 12.26 2.01
CA ARG A 196 16.88 12.84 1.02
C ARG A 196 17.48 11.79 0.10
N ALA A 197 17.90 10.64 0.65
CA ALA A 197 18.41 9.53 -0.14
C ALA A 197 17.35 8.97 -1.10
N GLU A 198 16.09 8.94 -0.66
CA GLU A 198 14.93 8.55 -1.46
C GLU A 198 14.72 9.51 -2.65
N PHE A 199 14.72 10.82 -2.42
CA PHE A 199 14.63 11.81 -3.49
C PHE A 199 15.85 11.81 -4.43
N GLU A 200 17.05 11.58 -3.92
CA GLU A 200 18.25 11.41 -4.74
C GLU A 200 18.09 10.22 -5.69
N SER A 201 17.61 9.08 -5.19
CA SER A 201 17.29 7.91 -6.02
C SER A 201 16.22 8.21 -7.06
N LEU A 202 15.16 8.94 -6.67
CA LEU A 202 14.09 9.33 -7.60
C LEU A 202 14.59 10.22 -8.74
N ILE A 203 15.47 11.18 -8.44
CA ILE A 203 16.07 12.06 -9.45
C ILE A 203 16.95 11.27 -10.43
N GLU A 204 17.66 10.25 -9.95
CA GLU A 204 18.48 9.39 -10.81
C GLU A 204 17.63 8.54 -11.76
N GLU A 205 16.48 8.04 -11.27
CA GLU A 205 15.59 7.15 -12.02
C GLU A 205 14.61 7.90 -12.93
N TYR A 206 14.10 9.03 -12.46
CA TYR A 206 13.10 9.89 -13.11
C TYR A 206 13.61 11.35 -13.20
N PRO A 207 14.66 11.62 -14.00
CA PRO A 207 15.27 12.95 -14.08
C PRO A 207 14.35 14.04 -14.65
N GLU A 208 13.22 13.67 -15.26
CA GLU A 208 12.17 14.55 -15.75
C GLU A 208 11.16 14.97 -14.67
N ASP A 209 11.17 14.35 -13.49
CA ASP A 209 10.27 14.70 -12.39
C ASP A 209 10.76 15.97 -11.67
N PRO A 210 10.09 17.12 -11.84
CA PRO A 210 10.49 18.35 -11.16
C PRO A 210 10.30 18.27 -9.63
N TRP A 211 9.43 17.38 -9.14
CA TRP A 211 9.12 17.28 -7.71
C TRP A 211 10.26 16.70 -6.90
N GLY A 212 10.97 15.69 -7.42
CA GLY A 212 12.16 15.12 -6.76
C GLY A 212 13.19 16.21 -6.45
N TYR A 213 13.54 17.03 -7.44
CA TYR A 213 14.47 18.15 -7.26
C TYR A 213 13.95 19.20 -6.28
N LYS A 214 12.68 19.63 -6.45
CA LYS A 214 12.07 20.65 -5.57
C LYS A 214 12.05 20.20 -4.12
N LYS A 215 11.58 18.97 -3.85
CA LYS A 215 11.45 18.45 -2.48
C LYS A 215 12.81 18.21 -1.84
N LEU A 216 13.79 17.72 -2.60
CA LEU A 216 15.17 17.62 -2.12
C LEU A 216 15.75 19.00 -1.76
N ALA A 217 15.56 20.02 -2.61
CA ALA A 217 15.99 21.38 -2.33
C ALA A 217 15.28 21.98 -1.10
N ASP A 218 13.96 21.83 -1.01
CA ASP A 218 13.15 22.26 0.13
C ASP A 218 13.64 21.62 1.43
N SER A 219 14.05 20.34 1.40
CA SER A 219 14.57 19.65 2.58
C SER A 219 15.83 20.30 3.14
N TYR A 220 16.70 20.87 2.29
CA TYR A 220 17.89 21.60 2.74
C TYR A 220 17.53 23.03 3.15
N TRP A 221 16.73 23.72 2.34
CA TRP A 221 16.45 25.15 2.51
C TRP A 221 15.51 25.47 3.67
N LEU A 222 14.51 24.64 3.92
CA LEU A 222 13.45 24.94 4.90
C LEU A 222 13.74 24.41 6.30
N GLU A 223 14.70 23.48 6.45
CA GLU A 223 15.06 22.89 7.74
C GLU A 223 15.85 23.88 8.60
N ASP A 224 17.07 24.24 8.17
CA ASP A 224 17.86 25.30 8.81
C ASP A 224 18.76 26.01 7.80
N PRO A 225 18.27 27.07 7.14
CA PRO A 225 19.03 27.77 6.11
C PRO A 225 20.21 28.57 6.68
N ASP A 226 20.27 28.78 8.00
CA ASP A 226 21.35 29.50 8.66
C ASP A 226 22.56 28.60 8.93
N GLU A 227 22.35 27.28 9.01
CA GLU A 227 23.39 26.27 9.23
C GLU A 227 23.97 25.67 7.93
N LEU A 228 23.35 25.91 6.78
CA LEU A 228 23.83 25.40 5.49
C LEU A 228 25.24 25.89 5.16
N ALA A 229 26.13 24.94 4.84
CA ALA A 229 27.42 25.27 4.26
C ALA A 229 27.22 25.90 2.87
N ARG A 230 28.20 26.67 2.42
CA ARG A 230 28.17 27.29 1.09
C ARG A 230 27.95 26.27 -0.04
N GLU A 231 28.66 25.15 0.01
CA GLU A 231 28.54 24.07 -0.98
C GLU A 231 27.12 23.48 -1.00
N GLU A 232 26.46 23.38 0.16
CA GLU A 232 25.08 22.90 0.27
C GLU A 232 24.07 23.92 -0.25
N MET A 233 24.32 25.22 -0.03
CA MET A 233 23.52 26.30 -0.64
C MET A 233 23.67 26.31 -2.17
N GLU A 234 24.90 26.13 -2.69
CA GLU A 234 25.15 26.02 -4.14
C GLU A 234 24.38 24.83 -4.73
N ARG A 235 24.46 23.66 -4.09
CA ARG A 235 23.68 22.47 -4.45
C ARG A 235 22.17 22.71 -4.38
N THR A 236 21.69 23.39 -3.36
CA THR A 236 20.26 23.71 -3.19
C THR A 236 19.76 24.59 -4.33
N ALA A 237 20.53 25.60 -4.74
CA ALA A 237 20.20 26.44 -5.88
C ALA A 237 20.21 25.63 -7.20
N GLU A 238 21.18 24.73 -7.38
CA GLU A 238 21.21 23.83 -8.54
C GLU A 238 19.98 22.93 -8.62
N LEU A 239 19.52 22.39 -7.49
CA LEU A 239 18.31 21.58 -7.42
C LEU A 239 17.06 22.40 -7.77
N TYR A 240 16.90 23.62 -7.25
CA TYR A 240 15.77 24.46 -7.63
C TYR A 240 15.78 24.84 -9.13
N ARG A 241 16.94 25.11 -9.72
CA ARG A 241 17.05 25.31 -11.17
C ARG A 241 16.68 24.05 -11.95
N ALA A 242 17.18 22.90 -11.54
CA ALA A 242 16.84 21.62 -12.16
C ALA A 242 15.33 21.33 -12.08
N ALA A 243 14.68 21.64 -10.96
CA ALA A 243 13.23 21.53 -10.83
C ALA A 243 12.49 22.42 -11.84
N LEU A 244 12.96 23.65 -12.08
CA LEU A 244 12.36 24.59 -13.04
C LEU A 244 12.63 24.23 -14.50
N ASP A 245 13.75 23.57 -14.77
CA ASP A 245 14.19 23.17 -16.11
C ASP A 245 13.66 21.79 -16.54
N ALA A 246 13.19 20.97 -15.60
CA ALA A 246 12.64 19.65 -15.88
C ALA A 246 11.35 19.72 -16.73
N ASP A 247 11.15 18.72 -17.58
CA ASP A 247 10.04 18.69 -18.56
C ASP A 247 8.66 18.41 -17.92
N GLY A 248 8.62 17.89 -16.69
CA GLY A 248 7.39 17.57 -15.98
C GLY A 248 6.61 18.79 -15.47
N PRO A 249 5.31 18.63 -15.16
CA PRO A 249 4.50 19.71 -14.63
C PRO A 249 4.91 20.05 -13.18
N LEU A 250 5.35 21.29 -12.96
CA LEU A 250 5.66 21.81 -11.63
C LEU A 250 4.63 22.84 -11.18
N GLU A 251 3.68 22.42 -10.33
CA GLU A 251 2.77 23.36 -9.70
C GLU A 251 3.53 24.30 -8.75
N GLY A 252 3.22 25.59 -8.82
CA GLY A 252 3.91 26.60 -8.00
C GLY A 252 5.33 26.91 -8.47
N ALA A 253 5.66 26.70 -9.75
CA ALA A 253 6.98 27.05 -10.32
C ALA A 253 7.44 28.49 -9.98
N SER A 254 6.53 29.45 -9.83
CA SER A 254 6.88 30.80 -9.38
C SER A 254 7.44 30.84 -7.94
N ILE A 255 6.88 30.03 -7.04
CA ILE A 255 7.37 29.90 -5.65
C ILE A 255 8.76 29.25 -5.65
N VAL A 256 8.96 28.26 -6.52
CA VAL A 256 10.27 27.60 -6.68
C VAL A 256 11.32 28.59 -7.22
N ALA A 257 10.95 29.42 -8.19
CA ALA A 257 11.81 30.48 -8.70
C ALA A 257 12.15 31.53 -7.63
N GLU A 258 11.16 31.99 -6.86
CA GLU A 258 11.39 32.91 -5.73
C GLU A 258 12.37 32.31 -4.71
N ARG A 259 12.20 31.04 -4.32
CA ARG A 259 13.13 30.36 -3.41
C ARG A 259 14.53 30.21 -4.02
N CYS A 260 14.64 29.90 -5.31
CA CYS A 260 15.93 29.86 -5.99
C CYS A 260 16.65 31.22 -5.92
N GLU A 261 15.95 32.31 -6.18
CA GLU A 261 16.49 33.68 -6.08
C GLU A 261 16.91 34.03 -4.65
N GLU A 262 16.14 33.61 -3.63
CA GLU A 262 16.50 33.80 -2.22
C GLU A 262 17.81 33.09 -1.85
N VAL A 263 17.97 31.82 -2.26
CA VAL A 263 19.19 31.04 -2.04
C VAL A 263 20.39 31.72 -2.73
N GLU A 264 20.23 32.13 -3.98
CA GLU A 264 21.29 32.80 -4.76
C GLU A 264 21.70 34.16 -4.19
N SER A 265 20.72 34.95 -3.71
CA SER A 265 20.99 36.21 -3.02
C SER A 265 21.83 35.98 -1.77
N ARG A 266 21.49 34.95 -0.98
CA ARG A 266 22.20 34.61 0.25
C ARG A 266 23.64 34.12 -0.01
N LEU A 267 23.83 33.36 -1.09
CA LEU A 267 25.16 32.97 -1.59
C LEU A 267 26.02 34.20 -1.93
N SER A 268 25.44 35.18 -2.61
CA SER A 268 26.11 36.43 -3.02
C SER A 268 26.48 37.33 -1.84
N ASP A 269 25.62 37.40 -0.83
CA ASP A 269 25.88 38.17 0.40
C ASP A 269 27.01 37.54 1.24
N THR A 270 27.17 36.22 1.17
CA THR A 270 28.26 35.50 1.82
C THR A 270 29.61 35.75 1.13
N GLU A 271 29.63 35.93 -0.20
CA GLU A 271 30.84 36.33 -0.95
C GLU A 271 31.34 37.71 -0.57
N THR A 272 30.43 38.66 -0.40
CA THR A 272 30.77 40.06 -0.06
C THR A 272 31.16 40.25 1.40
N SER A 273 30.86 39.27 2.28
CA SER A 273 31.12 39.34 3.72
C SER A 273 32.40 38.63 4.19
N SER A 274 33.13 37.90 3.32
CA SER A 274 34.45 37.35 3.65
C SER A 274 35.56 38.41 3.47
N PRO A 275 36.20 38.92 4.55
CA PRO A 275 37.30 39.87 4.41
C PRO A 275 38.62 39.14 4.08
N GLU A 276 39.43 39.78 3.22
CA GLU A 276 40.84 39.41 2.94
C GLU A 276 41.72 39.24 4.20
#